data_AF-A0A359JI30-F1
#
_entry.id   AF-A0A359JI30-F1
#
_cell.length_a   1.000
_cell.length_b   1.000
_cell.length_c   1.000
_cell.angle_alpha   90.00
_cell.angle_beta   90.00
_cell.angle_gamma   90.00
#
_symmetry.space_group_name_H-M   'P 1'
#
loop_
_entity.id
_entity.type
_entity.pdbx_description
1 polymer ?
#
loop_
_entity_poly.entity_id
_entity_poly.type
_entity_poly.pdbx_seq_one_letter_code
_entity_poly.pdbx_strand_id
1 'polypeptide(L)'
;MDNEIIQHHGFGAGYDDTTPLIYSQPVRNFSKRVLHGEDEDVDLVPETNMRIWYNNQFGNFAKHKHDVLEICIPIENDYKYIVNGKNFVISPGDILFIPPETLHEIECQNEGCRFIYLFSIGFLKEFYEYSFLTDFFSEPKLINESTYPNLYGKIYSAFMAINDQYFMYTNMVLEMPIYAKLLEIFSLIASVHPQFSPIRTEDAKTKSKYEKFRSLINHINSHYMDEITLEWAADYAGFSKYHFSRLFKDYTDVTFSDYLMHRRMQAARILLTDTSNTVTEIAFQTGFNNLTSFTRSFRNATGKTPSEFRQIQQANKALHAAAEAEASSSVSEETPEEIKPEPALANSVSGVSGTAVSAHGTLTHPDSHPIPHSVFTTGSDFDFEDEY
;
A
#
# COMPACT_ATOMS: atom_id res chain seq x y z
N MET A 1 -18.56 -0.20 29.69
CA MET A 1 -19.08 -0.69 28.40
C MET A 1 -17.90 -1.36 27.76
N ASP A 2 -17.95 -2.69 27.78
CA ASP A 2 -16.83 -3.57 27.50
C ASP A 2 -16.42 -3.41 26.03
N ASN A 3 -15.14 -3.10 25.78
CA ASN A 3 -14.56 -3.17 24.45
C ASN A 3 -14.38 -4.65 24.12
N GLU A 4 -15.29 -5.21 23.33
CA GLU A 4 -15.03 -6.50 22.68
C GLU A 4 -13.80 -6.36 21.77
N ILE A 5 -12.72 -7.07 22.11
CA ILE A 5 -11.74 -7.47 21.12
C ILE A 5 -12.48 -8.44 20.21
N ILE A 6 -13.09 -7.93 19.15
CA ILE A 6 -13.71 -8.82 18.16
C ILE A 6 -12.55 -9.46 17.40
N GLN A 7 -12.20 -10.68 17.81
CA GLN A 7 -11.29 -11.57 17.10
C GLN A 7 -11.96 -12.05 15.81
N HIS A 8 -12.10 -11.17 14.83
CA HIS A 8 -12.30 -11.65 13.46
C HIS A 8 -11.02 -12.37 13.04
N HIS A 9 -11.15 -13.55 12.44
CA HIS A 9 -10.05 -14.32 11.88
C HIS A 9 -9.45 -13.53 10.70
N GLY A 10 -8.70 -12.49 11.02
CA GLY A 10 -7.98 -11.68 10.05
C GLY A 10 -6.61 -12.26 9.86
N PHE A 11 -6.35 -12.68 8.61
CA PHE A 11 -5.09 -13.09 7.99
C PHE A 11 -4.18 -14.12 8.71
N GLY A 12 -4.35 -14.44 9.99
CA GLY A 12 -3.42 -15.29 10.75
C GLY A 12 -4.01 -16.60 11.26
N ALA A 13 -3.30 -17.67 10.90
CA ALA A 13 -3.62 -19.10 11.01
C ALA A 13 -4.59 -19.60 9.91
N GLY A 14 -4.03 -19.96 8.75
CA GLY A 14 -4.76 -20.54 7.60
C GLY A 14 -4.35 -20.01 6.22
N TYR A 15 -3.44 -19.04 6.14
CA TYR A 15 -3.03 -18.40 4.88
C TYR A 15 -2.32 -19.36 3.89
N ASP A 16 -1.78 -20.48 4.37
CA ASP A 16 -0.78 -21.27 3.62
C ASP A 16 -1.31 -22.56 2.99
N ASP A 17 -2.53 -23.03 3.31
CA ASP A 17 -2.92 -24.40 2.91
C ASP A 17 -3.43 -24.50 1.45
N THR A 18 -3.80 -23.36 0.84
CA THR A 18 -4.32 -23.30 -0.54
C THR A 18 -3.67 -22.23 -1.41
N THR A 19 -2.75 -21.42 -0.87
CA THR A 19 -2.02 -20.41 -1.66
C THR A 19 -0.98 -21.12 -2.53
N PRO A 20 -0.96 -20.91 -3.87
CA PRO A 20 0.07 -21.49 -4.72
C PRO A 20 1.47 -21.10 -4.24
N LEU A 21 2.42 -22.05 -4.25
CA LEU A 21 3.80 -21.83 -3.80
C LEU A 21 4.49 -20.64 -4.49
N ILE A 22 4.12 -20.35 -5.74
CA ILE A 22 4.64 -19.22 -6.50
C ILE A 22 4.18 -17.86 -5.96
N TYR A 23 3.19 -17.82 -5.07
CA TYR A 23 2.66 -16.61 -4.43
C TYR A 23 2.83 -16.65 -2.90
N SER A 24 3.73 -17.50 -2.40
CA SER A 24 4.11 -17.50 -0.99
C SER A 24 4.69 -16.14 -0.58
N GLN A 25 4.34 -15.70 0.63
CA GLN A 25 4.84 -14.42 1.15
C GLN A 25 6.37 -14.45 1.34
N PRO A 26 7.09 -13.38 0.95
CA PRO A 26 8.54 -13.30 1.11
C PRO A 26 8.97 -13.26 2.58
N VAL A 27 8.09 -12.76 3.47
CA VAL A 27 8.27 -12.78 4.92
C VAL A 27 7.04 -13.42 5.56
N ARG A 28 7.26 -14.48 6.36
CA ARG A 28 6.20 -15.28 6.98
C ARG A 28 5.83 -14.85 8.40
N ASN A 29 6.64 -14.01 9.03
CA ASN A 29 6.34 -13.43 10.33
C ASN A 29 5.37 -12.27 10.10
N PHE A 30 4.08 -12.52 10.25
CA PHE A 30 3.06 -11.50 10.07
C PHE A 30 2.11 -11.46 11.28
N SER A 31 1.61 -10.27 11.53
CA SER A 31 0.62 -9.93 12.55
C SER A 31 -0.76 -10.43 12.13
N LYS A 32 -1.53 -10.98 13.07
CA LYS A 32 -2.98 -11.02 12.87
C LYS A 32 -3.49 -9.59 12.65
N ARG A 33 -4.53 -9.46 11.82
CA ARG A 33 -5.21 -8.18 11.55
C ARG A 33 -5.51 -7.43 12.86
N VAL A 34 -5.08 -6.18 12.97
CA VAL A 34 -5.30 -5.36 14.16
C VAL A 34 -6.27 -4.22 13.83
N LEU A 35 -7.44 -4.24 14.47
CA LEU A 35 -8.46 -3.19 14.34
C LEU A 35 -8.58 -2.36 15.60
N HIS A 36 -8.87 -1.07 15.40
CA HIS A 36 -8.94 -0.04 16.41
C HIS A 36 -10.23 0.77 16.28
N GLY A 37 -11.37 0.09 16.18
CA GLY A 37 -12.63 0.69 15.74
C GLY A 37 -12.75 0.43 14.24
N GLU A 38 -12.92 1.48 13.45
CA GLU A 38 -12.83 1.40 11.99
C GLU A 38 -11.39 1.61 11.48
N ASP A 39 -10.42 1.99 12.33
CA ASP A 39 -9.02 2.12 11.91
C ASP A 39 -8.31 0.75 11.92
N GLU A 40 -7.69 0.36 10.81
CA GLU A 40 -6.84 -0.82 10.68
C GLU A 40 -5.36 -0.44 10.73
N ASP A 41 -4.59 -1.20 11.51
CA ASP A 41 -3.14 -1.13 11.50
C ASP A 41 -2.63 -2.12 10.44
N VAL A 42 -2.08 -1.59 9.35
CA VAL A 42 -1.65 -2.40 8.22
C VAL A 42 -0.24 -2.94 8.46
N ASP A 43 -0.14 -4.26 8.52
CA ASP A 43 1.13 -4.96 8.57
C ASP A 43 1.81 -4.92 7.19
N LEU A 44 2.84 -4.09 7.03
CA LEU A 44 3.68 -4.04 5.83
C LEU A 44 4.85 -5.03 5.95
N VAL A 45 5.53 -5.36 4.85
CA VAL A 45 6.74 -6.19 4.94
C VAL A 45 7.81 -5.41 5.74
N PRO A 46 8.47 -6.02 6.75
CA PRO A 46 9.47 -5.33 7.57
C PRO A 46 10.51 -4.59 6.73
N GLU A 47 10.85 -3.37 7.15
CA GLU A 47 11.80 -2.48 6.46
C GLU A 47 11.38 -2.05 5.05
N THR A 48 10.13 -2.25 4.67
CA THR A 48 9.56 -1.75 3.41
C THR A 48 8.30 -0.92 3.66
N ASN A 49 7.84 -0.23 2.61
CA ASN A 49 6.63 0.57 2.62
C ASN A 49 5.49 -0.11 1.86
N MET A 50 5.48 -1.44 1.77
CA MET A 50 4.48 -2.15 0.98
C MET A 50 4.19 -3.56 1.47
N ARG A 51 3.05 -4.11 1.05
CA ARG A 51 2.74 -5.54 1.11
C ARG A 51 1.79 -5.91 -0.01
N ILE A 52 1.97 -7.11 -0.57
CA ILE A 52 1.08 -7.65 -1.59
C ILE A 52 0.60 -9.04 -1.15
N TRP A 53 -0.70 -9.24 -1.17
CA TRP A 53 -1.36 -10.49 -0.81
C TRP A 53 -1.94 -11.16 -2.05
N TYR A 54 -1.64 -12.43 -2.26
CA TYR A 54 -2.49 -13.33 -3.04
C TYR A 54 -3.56 -13.88 -2.10
N ASN A 55 -4.77 -13.33 -2.14
CA ASN A 55 -5.83 -13.65 -1.20
C ASN A 55 -6.87 -14.56 -1.86
N ASN A 56 -7.01 -15.77 -1.32
CA ASN A 56 -8.03 -16.76 -1.68
C ASN A 56 -8.98 -17.06 -0.51
N GLN A 57 -8.96 -16.21 0.53
CA GLN A 57 -9.80 -16.40 1.70
C GLN A 57 -11.25 -16.05 1.38
N PHE A 58 -12.13 -16.98 1.71
CA PHE A 58 -13.57 -16.75 1.63
C PHE A 58 -14.08 -16.16 2.95
N GLY A 59 -14.52 -14.91 2.90
CA GLY A 59 -15.08 -14.24 4.06
C GLY A 59 -15.27 -12.76 3.84
N ASN A 60 -16.27 -12.18 4.52
CA ASN A 60 -16.47 -10.74 4.52
C ASN A 60 -15.35 -10.06 5.31
N PHE A 61 -14.97 -8.85 4.87
CA PHE A 61 -14.06 -8.00 5.61
C PHE A 61 -14.84 -6.83 6.17
N ALA A 62 -14.99 -6.82 7.50
CA ALA A 62 -15.69 -5.77 8.22
C ALA A 62 -15.11 -4.38 7.91
N LYS A 63 -15.99 -3.39 7.90
CA LYS A 63 -15.73 -1.98 7.65
C LYS A 63 -14.50 -1.43 8.38
N HIS A 64 -13.59 -0.85 7.61
CA HIS A 64 -12.32 -0.32 8.09
C HIS A 64 -11.73 0.73 7.15
N LYS A 65 -10.68 1.41 7.61
CA LYS A 65 -9.82 2.32 6.85
C LYS A 65 -8.40 2.23 7.38
N HIS A 66 -7.43 2.56 6.54
CA HIS A 66 -6.01 2.58 6.88
C HIS A 66 -5.30 3.71 6.11
N ASP A 67 -4.05 4.02 6.44
CA ASP A 67 -3.32 5.16 5.89
C ASP A 67 -2.47 4.84 4.64
N VAL A 68 -2.63 3.64 4.08
CA VAL A 68 -1.96 3.19 2.86
C VAL A 68 -2.92 3.18 1.67
N LEU A 69 -2.36 3.23 0.46
CA LEU A 69 -3.15 3.00 -0.75
C LEU A 69 -3.45 1.51 -0.85
N GLU A 70 -4.73 1.15 -0.99
CA GLU A 70 -5.13 -0.22 -1.30
C GLU A 70 -5.54 -0.34 -2.76
N ILE A 71 -5.02 -1.37 -3.44
CA ILE A 71 -5.44 -1.75 -4.78
C ILE A 71 -5.92 -3.19 -4.75
N CYS A 72 -7.04 -3.48 -5.40
CA CYS A 72 -7.60 -4.81 -5.49
C CYS A 72 -7.78 -5.24 -6.95
N ILE A 73 -7.26 -6.42 -7.29
CA ILE A 73 -7.38 -7.01 -8.63
C ILE A 73 -7.88 -8.46 -8.50
N PRO A 74 -9.16 -8.74 -8.81
CA PRO A 74 -9.67 -10.10 -8.88
C PRO A 74 -8.99 -10.89 -10.01
N ILE A 75 -8.72 -12.16 -9.72
CA ILE A 75 -8.21 -13.15 -10.68
C ILE A 75 -9.27 -14.23 -10.92
N GLU A 76 -10.04 -14.57 -9.88
CA GLU A 76 -11.13 -15.53 -9.96
C GLU A 76 -12.36 -14.99 -9.23
N ASN A 77 -13.52 -15.08 -9.91
CA ASN A 77 -14.83 -14.60 -9.46
C ASN A 77 -14.91 -13.09 -9.18
N ASP A 78 -16.15 -12.62 -9.05
CA ASP A 78 -16.43 -11.22 -8.78
C ASP A 78 -16.35 -10.92 -7.28
N TYR A 79 -15.91 -9.71 -6.95
CA TYR A 79 -15.89 -9.19 -5.58
C TYR A 79 -16.77 -7.96 -5.46
N LYS A 80 -17.46 -7.84 -4.32
CA LYS A 80 -18.21 -6.64 -3.98
C LYS A 80 -17.50 -5.85 -2.88
N TYR A 81 -17.12 -4.63 -3.22
CA TYR A 81 -16.57 -3.65 -2.30
C TYR A 81 -17.60 -2.56 -2.01
N ILE A 82 -17.72 -2.16 -0.76
CA ILE A 82 -18.51 -0.98 -0.36
C ILE A 82 -17.51 0.05 0.13
N VAL A 83 -17.33 1.13 -0.62
CA VAL A 83 -16.32 2.15 -0.34
C VAL A 83 -16.99 3.51 -0.22
N ASN A 84 -16.88 4.14 0.95
CA ASN A 84 -17.67 5.34 1.33
C ASN A 84 -19.17 5.19 1.02
N GLY A 85 -19.73 3.99 1.22
CA GLY A 85 -21.14 3.67 0.95
C GLY A 85 -21.50 3.48 -0.54
N LYS A 86 -20.55 3.65 -1.48
CA LYS A 86 -20.73 3.31 -2.89
C LYS A 86 -20.40 1.82 -3.10
N ASN A 87 -21.24 1.13 -3.86
CA ASN A 87 -21.01 -0.27 -4.22
C ASN A 87 -20.15 -0.36 -5.48
N PHE A 88 -19.11 -1.17 -5.43
CA PHE A 88 -18.28 -1.57 -6.56
C PHE A 88 -18.35 -3.09 -6.68
N VAL A 89 -18.89 -3.58 -7.79
CA VAL A 89 -18.76 -4.99 -8.18
C VAL A 89 -17.64 -5.03 -9.20
N ILE A 90 -16.57 -5.76 -8.89
CA ILE A 90 -15.37 -5.85 -9.70
C ILE A 90 -15.15 -7.29 -10.16
N SER A 91 -14.87 -7.45 -11.43
CA SER A 91 -14.69 -8.75 -12.09
C SER A 91 -13.21 -9.06 -12.32
N PRO A 92 -12.85 -10.31 -12.67
CA PRO A 92 -11.48 -10.67 -13.00
C PRO A 92 -10.84 -9.70 -14.01
N GLY A 93 -9.69 -9.15 -13.65
CA GLY A 93 -8.95 -8.15 -14.44
C GLY A 93 -9.22 -6.69 -14.05
N ASP A 94 -10.38 -6.37 -13.46
CA ASP A 94 -10.68 -5.02 -12.98
C ASP A 94 -9.69 -4.60 -11.89
N ILE A 95 -9.34 -3.31 -11.87
CA ILE A 95 -8.39 -2.76 -10.90
C ILE A 95 -9.10 -1.68 -10.09
N LEU A 96 -9.39 -1.95 -8.82
CA LEU A 96 -9.99 -1.00 -7.91
C LEU A 96 -8.92 -0.32 -7.06
N PHE A 97 -8.77 0.99 -7.19
CA PHE A 97 -7.96 1.83 -6.30
C PHE A 97 -8.83 2.38 -5.17
N ILE A 98 -8.41 2.16 -3.93
CA ILE A 98 -9.02 2.68 -2.70
C ILE A 98 -7.98 3.63 -2.06
N PRO A 99 -8.21 4.95 -2.08
CA PRO A 99 -7.27 5.92 -1.54
C PRO A 99 -7.02 5.73 -0.02
N PRO A 100 -5.86 6.20 0.50
CA PRO A 100 -5.62 6.25 1.94
C PRO A 100 -6.76 6.93 2.72
N GLU A 101 -6.97 6.50 3.95
CA GLU A 101 -8.00 7.00 4.89
C GLU A 101 -9.44 6.84 4.39
N THR A 102 -9.67 6.02 3.37
CA THR A 102 -11.00 5.75 2.81
C THR A 102 -11.66 4.59 3.53
N LEU A 103 -12.90 4.77 3.96
CA LEU A 103 -13.67 3.75 4.66
C LEU A 103 -14.25 2.72 3.69
N HIS A 104 -13.93 1.44 3.89
CA HIS A 104 -14.33 0.36 3.01
C HIS A 104 -14.62 -0.96 3.74
N GLU A 105 -15.45 -1.80 3.12
CA GLU A 105 -15.72 -3.18 3.51
C GLU A 105 -15.85 -4.07 2.28
N ILE A 106 -15.66 -5.37 2.47
CA ILE A 106 -15.74 -6.37 1.41
C ILE A 106 -16.85 -7.35 1.76
N GLU A 107 -17.77 -7.53 0.82
CA GLU A 107 -18.82 -8.55 0.87
C GLU A 107 -18.46 -9.66 -0.13
N CYS A 108 -18.07 -10.82 0.38
CA CYS A 108 -17.73 -11.98 -0.43
C CYS A 108 -18.99 -12.84 -0.59
N GLN A 109 -19.46 -12.99 -1.84
CA GLN A 109 -20.61 -13.84 -2.15
C GLN A 109 -20.19 -15.25 -2.56
N ASN A 110 -19.01 -15.39 -3.18
CA ASN A 110 -18.46 -16.64 -3.66
C ASN A 110 -16.99 -16.78 -3.22
N GLU A 111 -16.48 -18.01 -3.19
CA GLU A 111 -15.03 -18.24 -3.14
C GLU A 111 -14.38 -17.62 -4.38
N GLY A 112 -13.11 -17.27 -4.30
CA GLY A 112 -12.41 -16.64 -5.41
C GLY A 112 -10.99 -16.28 -5.01
N CYS A 113 -10.30 -15.60 -5.92
CA CYS A 113 -8.95 -15.14 -5.68
C CYS A 113 -8.76 -13.70 -6.18
N ARG A 114 -8.00 -12.91 -5.42
CA ARG A 114 -7.58 -11.56 -5.79
C ARG A 114 -6.19 -11.23 -5.29
N PHE A 115 -5.51 -10.32 -5.97
CA PHE A 115 -4.39 -9.60 -5.40
C PHE A 115 -4.88 -8.38 -4.60
N ILE A 116 -4.30 -8.17 -3.42
CA ILE A 116 -4.49 -6.96 -2.61
C ILE A 116 -3.11 -6.33 -2.44
N TYR A 117 -2.94 -5.10 -2.93
CA TYR A 117 -1.71 -4.34 -2.84
C TYR A 117 -1.88 -3.22 -1.82
N LEU A 118 -0.93 -3.07 -0.92
CA LEU A 118 -0.90 -2.07 0.14
C LEU A 118 0.39 -1.28 -0.02
N PHE A 119 0.30 0.02 -0.29
CA PHE A 119 1.46 0.89 -0.57
C PHE A 119 1.40 2.21 0.21
N SER A 120 2.47 2.56 0.90
CA SER A 120 2.61 3.92 1.45
C SER A 120 3.03 4.90 0.36
N ILE A 121 2.11 5.76 -0.07
CA ILE A 121 2.33 6.71 -1.18
C ILE A 121 2.56 8.16 -0.72
N GLY A 122 2.85 8.38 0.57
CA GLY A 122 3.00 9.72 1.14
C GLY A 122 4.10 10.57 0.48
N PHE A 123 5.17 9.93 0.01
CA PHE A 123 6.29 10.59 -0.69
C PHE A 123 5.88 11.21 -2.04
N LEU A 124 4.77 10.78 -2.65
CA LEU A 124 4.33 11.34 -3.93
C LEU A 124 4.08 12.85 -3.86
N LYS A 125 3.69 13.36 -2.68
CA LYS A 125 3.45 14.78 -2.41
C LYS A 125 4.68 15.66 -2.64
N GLU A 126 5.86 15.07 -2.77
CA GLU A 126 7.10 15.78 -3.06
C GLU A 126 7.27 16.08 -4.57
N PHE A 127 6.57 15.36 -5.45
CA PHE A 127 6.56 15.61 -6.89
C PHE A 127 5.57 16.71 -7.28
N TYR A 128 5.91 17.50 -8.29
CA TYR A 128 5.00 18.53 -8.82
C TYR A 128 3.76 17.91 -9.47
N GLU A 129 3.97 16.79 -10.16
CA GLU A 129 2.96 16.04 -10.89
C GLU A 129 1.89 15.44 -9.97
N TYR A 130 2.14 15.39 -8.66
CA TYR A 130 1.14 14.96 -7.68
C TYR A 130 -0.15 15.80 -7.74
N SER A 131 -0.04 17.07 -8.10
CA SER A 131 -1.22 17.94 -8.30
C SER A 131 -2.18 17.44 -9.39
N PHE A 132 -1.71 16.61 -10.33
CA PHE A 132 -2.56 15.98 -11.35
C PHE A 132 -3.18 14.66 -10.89
N LEU A 133 -2.76 14.16 -9.71
CA LEU A 133 -3.25 12.92 -9.10
C LEU A 133 -4.20 13.17 -7.93
N THR A 134 -4.36 14.41 -7.46
CA THR A 134 -5.24 14.74 -6.33
C THR A 134 -6.67 14.31 -6.62
N ASP A 135 -7.19 14.64 -7.80
CA ASP A 135 -8.54 14.26 -8.23
C ASP A 135 -8.68 12.74 -8.35
N PHE A 136 -7.60 12.07 -8.79
CA PHE A 136 -7.57 10.61 -8.87
C PHE A 136 -7.69 9.98 -7.49
N PHE A 137 -6.99 10.51 -6.49
CA PHE A 137 -7.01 10.00 -5.11
C PHE A 137 -8.15 10.57 -4.23
N SER A 138 -8.98 11.46 -4.76
CA SER A 138 -10.11 12.05 -4.01
C SER A 138 -11.26 11.07 -3.75
N GLU A 139 -11.37 10.03 -4.56
CA GLU A 139 -12.39 9.00 -4.44
C GLU A 139 -11.88 7.66 -5.03
N PRO A 140 -12.53 6.54 -4.72
CA PRO A 140 -12.16 5.24 -5.29
C PRO A 140 -12.29 5.23 -6.81
N LYS A 141 -11.32 4.61 -7.49
CA LYS A 141 -11.28 4.56 -8.96
C LYS A 141 -11.26 3.12 -9.44
N LEU A 142 -12.23 2.79 -10.28
CA LEU A 142 -12.28 1.52 -11.01
C LEU A 142 -11.62 1.71 -12.38
N ILE A 143 -10.54 0.97 -12.62
CA ILE A 143 -9.81 0.96 -13.89
C ILE A 143 -10.06 -0.37 -14.60
N ASN A 144 -10.66 -0.29 -15.79
CA ASN A 144 -10.85 -1.41 -16.71
C ASN A 144 -10.90 -0.92 -18.17
N GLU A 145 -11.16 -1.84 -19.11
CA GLU A 145 -11.25 -1.50 -20.54
C GLU A 145 -12.32 -0.45 -20.86
N SER A 146 -13.39 -0.38 -20.06
CA SER A 146 -14.46 0.58 -20.29
C SER A 146 -14.13 1.96 -19.71
N THR A 147 -13.49 2.04 -18.55
CA THR A 147 -13.18 3.31 -17.87
C THR A 147 -11.87 3.94 -18.35
N TYR A 148 -10.88 3.13 -18.74
CA TYR A 148 -9.56 3.59 -19.21
C TYR A 148 -9.06 2.78 -20.43
N PRO A 149 -9.79 2.78 -21.57
CA PRO A 149 -9.50 1.89 -22.71
C PRO A 149 -8.07 1.97 -23.24
N ASN A 150 -7.46 3.15 -23.23
CA ASN A 150 -6.12 3.37 -23.78
C ASN A 150 -4.98 3.12 -22.78
N LEU A 151 -5.30 3.00 -21.49
CA LEU A 151 -4.30 2.84 -20.42
C LEU A 151 -4.40 1.48 -19.72
N TYR A 152 -5.58 0.87 -19.68
CA TYR A 152 -5.86 -0.34 -18.92
C TYR A 152 -4.82 -1.44 -19.18
N GLY A 153 -4.58 -1.81 -20.45
CA GLY A 153 -3.61 -2.86 -20.76
C GLY A 153 -2.20 -2.57 -20.24
N LYS A 154 -1.75 -1.30 -20.27
CA LYS A 154 -0.44 -0.88 -19.74
C LYS A 154 -0.40 -0.95 -18.22
N ILE A 155 -1.46 -0.45 -17.56
CA ILE A 155 -1.59 -0.45 -16.10
C ILE A 155 -1.65 -1.90 -15.58
N TYR A 156 -2.48 -2.74 -16.19
CA TYR A 156 -2.61 -4.15 -15.82
C TYR A 156 -1.28 -4.90 -16.00
N SER A 157 -0.60 -4.70 -17.14
CA SER A 157 0.72 -5.30 -17.38
C SER A 157 1.76 -4.86 -16.35
N ALA A 158 1.72 -3.60 -15.90
CA ALA A 158 2.60 -3.11 -14.84
C ALA A 158 2.32 -3.79 -13.49
N PHE A 159 1.06 -4.04 -13.14
CA PHE A 159 0.70 -4.82 -11.94
C PHE A 159 1.15 -6.28 -12.02
N MET A 160 1.07 -6.92 -13.20
CA MET A 160 1.60 -8.27 -13.36
C MET A 160 3.12 -8.30 -13.17
N ALA A 161 3.84 -7.31 -13.71
CA ALA A 161 5.28 -7.17 -13.44
C ALA A 161 5.60 -6.91 -11.96
N ILE A 162 4.73 -6.19 -11.23
CA ILE A 162 4.85 -6.02 -9.78
C ILE A 162 4.68 -7.37 -9.06
N ASN A 163 3.70 -8.20 -9.47
CA ASN A 163 3.51 -9.52 -8.90
C ASN A 163 4.74 -10.40 -9.07
N ASP A 164 5.29 -10.45 -10.29
CA ASP A 164 6.51 -11.21 -10.58
C ASP A 164 7.67 -10.71 -9.70
N GLN A 165 7.86 -9.39 -9.61
CA GLN A 165 8.89 -8.77 -8.77
C GLN A 165 8.74 -9.13 -7.29
N TYR A 166 7.52 -9.14 -6.77
CA TYR A 166 7.25 -9.36 -5.35
C TYR A 166 7.36 -10.83 -4.96
N PHE A 167 6.82 -11.73 -5.76
CA PHE A 167 6.70 -13.15 -5.40
C PHE A 167 7.81 -14.04 -5.97
N MET A 168 8.42 -13.69 -7.12
CA MET A 168 9.37 -14.57 -7.81
C MET A 168 10.84 -14.19 -7.61
N TYR A 169 11.15 -12.92 -7.32
CA TYR A 169 12.52 -12.40 -7.27
C TYR A 169 12.99 -12.05 -5.84
N THR A 170 12.80 -12.97 -4.89
CA THR A 170 13.04 -12.76 -3.45
C THR A 170 14.52 -12.53 -3.06
N ASN A 171 15.48 -12.86 -3.93
CA ASN A 171 16.92 -12.66 -3.70
C ASN A 171 17.46 -11.31 -4.26
N MET A 172 16.59 -10.40 -4.69
CA MET A 172 16.96 -9.12 -5.30
C MET A 172 16.41 -7.93 -4.51
N VAL A 173 16.79 -6.71 -4.89
CA VAL A 173 16.18 -5.48 -4.35
C VAL A 173 14.68 -5.49 -4.64
N LEU A 174 13.86 -5.53 -3.59
CA LEU A 174 12.42 -5.73 -3.68
C LEU A 174 11.64 -4.42 -3.91
N GLU A 175 11.87 -3.42 -3.07
CA GLU A 175 11.03 -2.21 -2.98
C GLU A 175 11.19 -1.26 -4.17
N MET A 176 12.43 -0.92 -4.53
CA MET A 176 12.70 0.09 -5.55
C MET A 176 12.11 -0.24 -6.94
N PRO A 177 12.23 -1.46 -7.49
CA PRO A 177 11.64 -1.79 -8.79
C PRO A 177 10.10 -1.76 -8.76
N ILE A 178 9.48 -2.15 -7.65
CA ILE A 178 8.03 -2.11 -7.48
C ILE A 178 7.54 -0.65 -7.47
N TYR A 179 8.18 0.21 -6.69
CA TYR A 179 7.84 1.64 -6.69
C TYR A 179 8.13 2.32 -8.02
N ALA A 180 9.16 1.90 -8.77
CA ALA A 180 9.37 2.39 -10.12
C ALA A 180 8.19 2.06 -11.05
N LYS A 181 7.65 0.83 -10.97
CA LYS A 181 6.44 0.42 -11.71
C LYS A 181 5.19 1.15 -11.24
N LEU A 182 5.06 1.39 -9.93
CA LEU A 182 3.96 2.17 -9.39
C LEU A 182 4.00 3.62 -9.87
N LEU A 183 5.18 4.25 -9.93
CA LEU A 183 5.37 5.58 -10.50
C LEU A 183 5.08 5.62 -12.01
N GLU A 184 5.40 4.55 -12.76
CA GLU A 184 5.01 4.40 -14.16
C GLU A 184 3.47 4.43 -14.31
N ILE A 185 2.75 3.68 -13.47
CA ILE A 185 1.28 3.67 -13.43
C ILE A 185 0.73 5.08 -13.14
N PHE A 186 1.24 5.74 -12.10
CA PHE A 186 0.79 7.09 -11.77
C PHE A 186 1.11 8.12 -12.83
N SER A 187 2.25 7.99 -13.53
CA SER A 187 2.58 8.82 -14.69
C SER A 187 1.57 8.63 -15.82
N LEU A 188 1.19 7.38 -16.13
CA LEU A 188 0.14 7.10 -17.12
C LEU A 188 -1.20 7.75 -16.74
N ILE A 189 -1.60 7.65 -15.48
CA ILE A 189 -2.84 8.26 -14.96
C ILE A 189 -2.77 9.79 -15.01
N ALA A 190 -1.68 10.39 -14.54
CA ALA A 190 -1.49 11.84 -14.58
C ALA A 190 -1.51 12.37 -16.02
N SER A 191 -0.99 11.61 -16.98
CA SER A 191 -0.89 12.03 -18.39
C SER A 191 -2.24 12.25 -19.09
N VAL A 192 -3.33 11.67 -18.58
CA VAL A 192 -4.69 11.88 -19.11
C VAL A 192 -5.45 12.99 -18.39
N HIS A 193 -4.86 13.60 -17.36
CA HIS A 193 -5.47 14.73 -16.68
C HIS A 193 -5.64 15.90 -17.68
N PRO A 194 -6.83 16.55 -17.78
CA PRO A 194 -7.09 17.55 -18.83
C PRO A 194 -6.14 18.75 -18.82
N GLN A 195 -5.57 19.07 -17.66
CA GLN A 195 -4.62 20.18 -17.49
C GLN A 195 -3.16 19.72 -17.52
N PHE A 196 -2.89 18.44 -17.74
CA PHE A 196 -1.52 17.94 -17.85
C PHE A 196 -0.87 18.52 -19.10
N SER A 197 0.30 19.14 -18.93
CA SER A 197 1.15 19.55 -20.03
C SER A 197 2.57 19.00 -19.81
N PRO A 198 3.12 18.22 -20.76
CA PRO A 198 4.48 17.69 -20.65
C PRO A 198 5.53 18.81 -20.65
N ILE A 199 5.16 20.01 -21.10
CA ILE A 199 6.01 21.20 -21.12
C ILE A 199 5.32 22.27 -20.28
N ARG A 200 5.99 22.74 -19.22
CA ARG A 200 5.49 23.83 -18.37
C ARG A 200 5.31 25.10 -19.21
N THR A 201 4.09 25.37 -19.63
CA THR A 201 3.66 26.68 -20.11
C THR A 201 2.70 27.27 -19.08
N GLU A 202 3.19 27.52 -17.85
CA GLU A 202 2.37 28.13 -16.80
C GLU A 202 2.90 29.51 -16.43
N ASP A 203 1.97 30.45 -16.26
CA ASP A 203 2.20 31.79 -15.72
C ASP A 203 2.99 31.72 -14.40
N ALA A 204 4.05 32.52 -14.30
CA ALA A 204 4.95 32.58 -13.14
C ALA A 204 4.22 32.75 -11.79
N LYS A 205 3.01 33.31 -11.79
CA LYS A 205 2.17 33.48 -10.60
C LYS A 205 1.67 32.16 -10.00
N THR A 206 1.30 31.17 -10.82
CA THR A 206 0.76 29.89 -10.33
C THR A 206 1.89 29.06 -9.72
N LYS A 207 3.03 28.94 -10.41
CA LYS A 207 4.26 28.35 -9.88
C LYS A 207 4.68 28.97 -8.55
N SER A 208 4.66 30.30 -8.44
CA SER A 208 5.02 31.00 -7.20
C SER A 208 4.10 30.62 -6.03
N LYS A 209 2.78 30.46 -6.25
CA LYS A 209 1.85 30.02 -5.21
C LYS A 209 2.15 28.59 -4.74
N TYR A 210 2.35 27.66 -5.67
CA TYR A 210 2.70 26.27 -5.34
C TYR A 210 4.00 26.18 -4.55
N GLU A 211 5.04 26.91 -4.96
CA GLU A 211 6.33 26.94 -4.25
C GLU A 211 6.18 27.48 -2.82
N LYS A 212 5.36 28.52 -2.63
CA LYS A 212 5.04 29.07 -1.30
C LYS A 212 4.36 28.05 -0.39
N PHE A 213 3.33 27.36 -0.88
CA PHE A 213 2.64 26.33 -0.09
C PHE A 213 3.52 25.12 0.19
N ARG A 214 4.29 24.66 -0.78
CA ARG A 214 5.25 23.56 -0.59
C ARG A 214 6.30 23.92 0.47
N SER A 215 6.86 25.13 0.40
CA SER A 215 7.81 25.62 1.41
C SER A 215 7.18 25.68 2.80
N LEU A 216 5.93 26.18 2.89
CA LEU A 216 5.21 26.24 4.16
C LEU A 216 4.94 24.85 4.73
N ILE A 217 4.46 23.91 3.92
CA ILE A 217 4.21 22.53 4.35
C ILE A 217 5.49 21.87 4.84
N ASN A 218 6.59 22.03 4.11
CA ASN A 218 7.90 21.52 4.54
C ASN A 218 8.30 22.11 5.90
N HIS A 219 8.10 23.42 6.08
CA HIS A 219 8.36 24.06 7.36
C HIS A 219 7.47 23.48 8.47
N ILE A 220 6.16 23.35 8.25
CA ILE A 220 5.25 22.73 9.22
C ILE A 220 5.71 21.32 9.56
N ASN A 221 6.13 20.53 8.58
CA ASN A 221 6.56 19.15 8.81
C ASN A 221 7.85 19.05 9.63
N SER A 222 8.75 20.02 9.54
CA SER A 222 9.97 20.08 10.35
C SER A 222 9.79 20.80 11.69
N HIS A 223 8.76 21.64 11.81
CA HIS A 223 8.56 22.55 12.94
C HIS A 223 7.17 22.43 13.59
N TYR A 224 6.46 21.31 13.41
CA TYR A 224 5.06 21.15 13.88
C TYR A 224 4.91 21.34 15.40
N MET A 225 5.99 21.21 16.17
CA MET A 225 6.03 21.43 17.61
C MET A 225 5.91 22.91 17.99
N ASP A 226 6.28 23.82 17.10
CA ASP A 226 6.31 25.25 17.34
C ASP A 226 4.90 25.84 17.37
N GLU A 227 4.77 27.06 17.91
CA GLU A 227 3.51 27.80 17.87
C GLU A 227 3.22 28.34 16.46
N ILE A 228 2.68 27.48 15.61
CA ILE A 228 2.32 27.81 14.24
C ILE A 228 0.85 28.24 14.17
N THR A 229 0.60 29.55 14.09
CA THR A 229 -0.74 30.11 13.94
C THR A 229 -1.14 30.24 12.48
N LEU A 230 -2.45 30.39 12.23
CA LEU A 230 -2.98 30.63 10.88
C LEU A 230 -2.46 31.96 10.31
N GLU A 231 -2.33 32.98 11.16
CA GLU A 231 -1.72 34.28 10.84
C GLU A 231 -0.28 34.11 10.40
N TRP A 232 0.53 33.40 11.19
CA TRP A 232 1.94 33.15 10.86
C TRP A 232 2.07 32.41 9.53
N ALA A 233 1.23 31.39 9.28
CA ALA A 233 1.27 30.60 8.05
C ALA A 233 0.88 31.42 6.82
N ALA A 234 -0.11 32.30 6.96
CA ALA A 234 -0.52 33.23 5.93
C ALA A 234 0.61 34.23 5.59
N ASP A 235 1.25 34.80 6.62
CA ASP A 235 2.38 35.71 6.46
C ASP A 235 3.59 35.01 5.83
N TYR A 236 3.92 33.80 6.28
CA TYR A 236 4.99 32.96 5.71
C TYR A 236 4.79 32.72 4.21
N ALA A 237 3.56 32.40 3.80
CA ALA A 237 3.22 32.21 2.39
C ALA A 237 3.03 33.54 1.63
N GLY A 238 3.02 34.68 2.32
CA GLY A 238 2.82 36.01 1.75
C GLY A 238 1.41 36.23 1.20
N PHE A 239 0.39 35.81 1.95
CA PHE A 239 -1.03 35.99 1.64
C PHE A 239 -1.77 36.61 2.83
N SER A 240 -2.89 37.29 2.57
CA SER A 240 -3.81 37.66 3.66
C SER A 240 -4.45 36.41 4.26
N LYS A 241 -4.79 36.44 5.55
CA LYS A 241 -5.39 35.30 6.29
C LYS A 241 -6.55 34.62 5.54
N TYR A 242 -7.53 35.40 5.06
CA TYR A 242 -8.70 34.86 4.34
C TYR A 242 -8.32 34.21 3.01
N HIS A 243 -7.42 34.84 2.25
CA HIS A 243 -6.98 34.31 0.96
C HIS A 243 -6.13 33.06 1.16
N PHE A 244 -5.27 33.05 2.17
CA PHE A 244 -4.50 31.89 2.59
C PHE A 244 -5.41 30.72 2.95
N SER A 245 -6.40 30.89 3.83
CA SER A 245 -7.28 29.79 4.24
C SER A 245 -7.99 29.14 3.06
N ARG A 246 -8.47 29.96 2.12
CA ARG A 246 -9.10 29.45 0.89
C ARG A 246 -8.10 28.69 0.03
N LEU A 247 -6.98 29.32 -0.33
CA LEU A 247 -5.98 28.70 -1.20
C LEU A 247 -5.31 27.47 -0.58
N PHE A 248 -5.06 27.47 0.73
CA PHE A 248 -4.48 26.32 1.44
C PHE A 248 -5.45 25.15 1.42
N LYS A 249 -6.75 25.40 1.65
CA LYS A 249 -7.77 24.38 1.54
C LYS A 249 -7.91 23.87 0.10
N ASP A 250 -7.93 24.77 -0.89
CA ASP A 250 -7.95 24.39 -2.30
C ASP A 250 -6.70 23.58 -2.70
N TYR A 251 -5.56 23.80 -2.03
CA TYR A 251 -4.30 23.11 -2.30
C TYR A 251 -4.12 21.78 -1.54
N THR A 252 -4.71 21.63 -0.36
CA THR A 252 -4.48 20.48 0.54
C THR A 252 -5.74 19.69 0.86
N ASP A 253 -6.89 20.10 0.35
CA ASP A 253 -8.25 19.61 0.65
C ASP A 253 -8.69 19.70 2.12
N VAL A 254 -7.81 20.16 3.01
CA VAL A 254 -8.07 20.30 4.44
C VAL A 254 -7.81 21.74 4.90
N THR A 255 -8.38 22.13 6.03
CA THR A 255 -8.03 23.43 6.59
C THR A 255 -6.59 23.38 7.14
N PHE A 256 -5.92 24.53 7.19
CA PHE A 256 -4.59 24.63 7.80
C PHE A 256 -4.55 24.10 9.23
N SER A 257 -5.59 24.40 10.03
CA SER A 257 -5.69 23.93 11.41
C SER A 257 -5.80 22.42 11.49
N ASP A 258 -6.59 21.81 10.61
CA ASP A 258 -6.72 20.34 10.55
C ASP A 258 -5.41 19.72 10.09
N TYR A 259 -4.74 20.29 9.07
CA TYR A 259 -3.44 19.82 8.60
C TYR A 259 -2.41 19.77 9.73
N LEU A 260 -2.23 20.88 10.46
CA LEU A 260 -1.30 20.96 11.58
C LEU A 260 -1.68 19.96 12.69
N MET A 261 -2.98 19.85 13.00
CA MET A 261 -3.47 18.89 13.99
C MET A 261 -3.14 17.45 13.59
N HIS A 262 -3.43 17.05 12.34
CA HIS A 262 -3.14 15.72 11.83
C HIS A 262 -1.65 15.38 11.92
N ARG A 263 -0.77 16.31 11.54
CA ARG A 263 0.69 16.12 11.65
C ARG A 263 1.13 15.93 13.11
N ARG A 264 0.61 16.73 14.03
CA ARG A 264 0.89 16.58 15.48
C ARG A 264 0.37 15.25 16.03
N MET A 265 -0.80 14.80 15.60
CA MET A 265 -1.36 13.50 16.01
C MET A 265 -0.58 12.32 15.45
N GLN A 266 -0.08 12.39 14.21
CA GLN A 266 0.84 11.39 13.65
C GLN A 266 2.12 11.29 14.50
N ALA A 267 2.76 12.42 14.81
CA ALA A 267 3.94 12.42 15.67
C ALA A 267 3.64 11.85 17.07
N ALA A 268 2.47 12.16 17.63
CA ALA A 268 2.05 11.65 18.94
C ALA A 268 1.89 10.13 18.95
N ARG A 269 1.29 9.55 17.89
CA ARG A 269 1.14 8.10 17.75
C ARG A 269 2.51 7.42 17.77
N ILE A 270 3.46 7.91 16.97
CA ILE A 270 4.84 7.39 16.92
C ILE A 270 5.50 7.46 18.30
N LEU A 271 5.46 8.62 18.95
CA LEU A 271 6.09 8.78 20.28
C LEU A 271 5.45 7.89 21.35
N LEU A 272 4.14 7.68 21.31
CA LEU A 272 3.43 6.78 22.23
C LEU A 272 3.82 5.32 22.04
N THR A 273 4.12 4.94 20.80
CA THR A 273 4.50 3.56 20.42
C THR A 273 5.98 3.28 20.65
N ASP A 274 6.87 4.23 20.36
CA ASP A 274 8.32 3.98 20.25
C ASP A 274 9.14 4.49 21.42
N THR A 275 8.56 5.30 22.30
CA THR A 275 9.28 5.86 23.46
C THR A 275 8.60 5.47 24.77
N SER A 276 9.32 5.59 25.89
CA SER A 276 8.76 5.48 27.24
C SER A 276 8.32 6.82 27.83
N ASN A 277 8.31 7.90 27.03
CA ASN A 277 7.96 9.25 27.48
C ASN A 277 6.54 9.29 28.05
N THR A 278 6.36 10.05 29.12
CA THR A 278 5.04 10.26 29.72
C THR A 278 4.09 10.93 28.73
N VAL A 279 2.78 10.72 28.89
CA VAL A 279 1.76 11.37 28.06
C VAL A 279 1.89 12.90 28.11
N THR A 280 2.27 13.44 29.25
CA THR A 280 2.54 14.87 29.44
C THR A 280 3.73 15.33 28.59
N GLU A 281 4.86 14.62 28.61
CA GLU A 281 6.02 14.94 27.79
C GLU A 281 5.70 14.88 26.29
N ILE A 282 4.93 13.86 25.87
CA ILE A 282 4.51 13.70 24.48
C ILE A 282 3.58 14.84 24.04
N ALA A 283 2.68 15.29 24.91
CA ALA A 283 1.85 16.46 24.62
C ALA A 283 2.73 17.67 24.27
N PHE A 284 3.75 17.95 25.08
CA PHE A 284 4.67 19.06 24.82
C PHE A 284 5.56 18.82 23.58
N GLN A 285 6.06 17.60 23.37
CA GLN A 285 6.84 17.22 22.19
C GLN A 285 6.03 17.21 20.89
N THR A 286 4.71 17.35 20.96
CA THR A 286 3.85 17.45 19.78
C THR A 286 3.20 18.83 19.64
N GLY A 287 3.73 19.82 20.37
CA GLY A 287 3.33 21.22 20.24
C GLY A 287 2.04 21.59 20.97
N PHE A 288 1.62 20.80 21.96
CA PHE A 288 0.52 21.16 22.86
C PHE A 288 1.04 21.83 24.13
N ASN A 289 0.40 22.92 24.51
CA ASN A 289 0.75 23.66 25.73
C ASN A 289 0.09 23.09 26.99
N ASN A 290 -0.81 22.12 26.87
CA ASN A 290 -1.40 21.44 28.01
C ASN A 290 -1.94 20.04 27.67
N LEU A 291 -1.85 19.16 28.67
CA LEU A 291 -2.29 17.76 28.59
C LEU A 291 -3.77 17.61 28.28
N THR A 292 -4.65 18.45 28.85
CA THR A 292 -6.10 18.33 28.66
C THR A 292 -6.51 18.50 27.19
N SER A 293 -5.92 19.51 26.53
CA SER A 293 -6.20 19.80 25.11
C SER A 293 -5.62 18.71 24.21
N PHE A 294 -4.42 18.22 24.53
CA PHE A 294 -3.82 17.08 23.84
C PHE A 294 -4.69 15.83 23.95
N THR A 295 -5.04 15.40 25.15
CA THR A 295 -5.84 14.19 25.38
C THR A 295 -7.19 14.25 24.67
N ARG A 296 -7.87 15.40 24.69
CA ARG A 296 -9.13 15.59 23.95
C ARG A 296 -8.92 15.48 22.43
N SER A 297 -7.91 16.15 21.90
CA SER A 297 -7.63 16.16 20.45
C SER A 297 -7.20 14.76 19.97
N PHE A 298 -6.35 14.09 20.74
CA PHE A 298 -5.91 12.73 20.47
C PHE A 298 -7.07 11.74 20.49
N ARG A 299 -7.97 11.85 21.47
CA ARG A 299 -9.18 11.02 21.52
C ARG A 299 -10.11 11.29 20.35
N ASN A 300 -10.29 12.54 19.95
CA ASN A 300 -11.09 12.87 18.78
C ASN A 300 -10.48 12.31 17.49
N ALA A 301 -9.14 12.28 17.38
CA ALA A 301 -8.44 11.80 16.21
C ALA A 301 -8.31 10.27 16.12
N THR A 302 -8.29 9.57 17.26
CA THR A 302 -7.95 8.12 17.32
C THR A 302 -9.03 7.25 17.99
N GLY A 303 -10.10 7.87 18.49
CA GLY A 303 -11.12 7.23 19.31
C GLY A 303 -10.68 6.87 20.75
N LYS A 304 -9.38 6.97 21.08
CA LYS A 304 -8.80 6.48 22.35
C LYS A 304 -8.03 7.57 23.08
N THR A 305 -7.91 7.48 24.39
CA THR A 305 -6.98 8.34 25.12
C THR A 305 -5.53 7.94 24.81
N PRO A 306 -4.55 8.85 24.95
CA PRO A 306 -3.14 8.53 24.73
C PRO A 306 -2.63 7.35 25.57
N SER A 307 -3.08 7.23 26.82
CA SER A 307 -2.70 6.15 27.72
C SER A 307 -3.25 4.79 27.26
N GLU A 308 -4.52 4.76 26.86
CA GLU A 308 -5.15 3.55 26.30
C GLU A 308 -4.44 3.13 25.00
N PHE A 309 -4.17 4.09 24.12
CA PHE A 309 -3.45 3.85 22.87
C PHE A 309 -2.06 3.22 23.13
N ARG A 310 -1.29 3.79 24.05
CA ARG A 310 0.02 3.26 24.46
C ARG A 310 -0.06 1.83 25.00
N GLN A 311 -1.03 1.55 25.87
CA GLN A 311 -1.18 0.20 26.45
C GLN A 311 -1.47 -0.85 25.38
N ILE A 312 -2.36 -0.52 24.44
CA ILE A 312 -2.69 -1.40 23.32
C ILE A 312 -1.46 -1.67 22.46
N GLN A 313 -0.71 -0.62 22.10
CA GLN A 313 0.49 -0.76 21.27
C GLN A 313 1.61 -1.55 21.96
N GLN A 314 1.77 -1.40 23.27
CA GLN A 314 2.73 -2.20 24.05
C GLN A 314 2.32 -3.67 24.14
N ALA A 315 1.03 -3.95 24.31
CA ALA A 315 0.52 -5.32 24.30
C ALA A 315 0.75 -5.99 22.94
N ASN A 316 0.52 -5.26 21.84
CA ASN A 316 0.79 -5.74 20.48
C ASN A 316 2.29 -6.02 20.28
N LYS A 317 3.18 -5.09 20.65
CA LYS A 317 4.64 -5.32 20.56
C LYS A 317 5.10 -6.54 21.36
N ALA A 318 4.56 -6.75 22.56
CA ALA A 318 4.90 -7.91 23.39
C ALA A 318 4.43 -9.24 22.76
N LEU A 319 3.23 -9.25 22.16
CA LEU A 319 2.73 -10.41 21.42
C LEU A 319 3.61 -10.75 20.22
N HIS A 320 4.07 -9.75 19.45
CA HIS A 320 4.98 -9.96 18.33
C HIS A 320 6.35 -10.50 18.78
N ALA A 321 6.96 -9.90 19.80
CA ALA A 321 8.25 -10.34 20.32
C ALA A 321 8.19 -11.79 20.87
N ALA A 322 7.07 -12.18 21.49
CA ALA A 322 6.87 -13.55 21.95
C ALA A 322 6.76 -14.55 20.78
N ALA A 323 6.01 -14.20 19.72
CA ALA A 323 5.89 -15.03 18.53
C ALA A 323 7.22 -15.19 17.78
N GLU A 324 8.03 -14.13 17.69
CA GLU A 324 9.37 -14.18 17.09
C GLU A 324 10.34 -15.05 17.90
N ALA A 325 10.30 -14.96 19.23
CA ALA A 325 11.13 -15.79 20.10
C ALA A 325 10.75 -17.29 20.01
N GLU A 326 9.46 -17.61 19.93
CA GLU A 326 8.98 -18.97 19.71
C GLU A 326 9.43 -19.51 18.34
N ALA A 327 9.26 -18.73 17.27
CA ALA A 327 9.72 -19.10 15.93
C ALA A 327 11.24 -19.30 15.86
N SER A 328 12.03 -18.44 16.52
CA SER A 328 13.49 -18.58 16.59
C SER A 328 13.94 -19.80 17.42
N SER A 329 13.13 -20.25 18.39
CA SER A 329 13.44 -21.45 19.18
C SER A 329 13.18 -22.74 18.40
N SER A 330 12.14 -22.77 17.56
CA SER A 330 11.76 -23.94 16.75
C SER A 330 12.71 -24.30 15.61
N VAL A 331 13.62 -23.39 15.23
CA VAL A 331 14.63 -23.62 14.17
C VAL A 331 15.89 -24.31 14.70
N SER A 332 16.02 -24.48 16.03
CA SER A 332 17.25 -25.01 16.66
C SER A 332 17.26 -26.51 16.99
N GLU A 333 16.20 -27.26 16.67
CA GLU A 333 16.09 -28.69 16.99
C GLU A 333 16.33 -29.68 15.83
N GLU A 334 16.58 -29.25 14.60
CA GLU A 334 17.05 -30.17 13.55
C GLU A 334 18.58 -30.31 13.57
N THR A 335 19.07 -31.27 14.34
CA THR A 335 20.42 -31.81 14.15
C THR A 335 20.50 -32.44 12.75
N PRO A 336 21.54 -32.15 11.94
CA PRO A 336 21.71 -32.80 10.64
C PRO A 336 21.87 -34.31 10.84
N GLU A 337 20.93 -35.08 10.35
CA GLU A 337 21.03 -36.53 10.30
C GLU A 337 22.21 -36.91 9.39
N GLU A 338 23.21 -37.57 9.96
CA GLU A 338 24.44 -37.98 9.30
C GLU A 338 24.11 -38.99 8.19
N ILE A 339 24.08 -38.52 6.94
CA ILE A 339 23.90 -39.36 5.75
C ILE A 339 25.10 -40.31 5.65
N LYS A 340 24.90 -41.58 6.02
CA LYS A 340 25.88 -42.65 5.75
C LYS A 340 25.99 -42.86 4.23
N PRO A 341 27.19 -42.93 3.66
CA PRO A 341 27.35 -43.19 2.24
C PRO A 341 27.06 -44.66 1.92
N GLU A 342 26.19 -44.90 0.94
CA GLU A 342 26.02 -46.21 0.28
C GLU A 342 27.29 -46.58 -0.52
N PRO A 343 27.60 -47.88 -0.66
CA PRO A 343 28.83 -48.33 -1.30
C PRO A 343 28.76 -48.20 -2.83
N ALA A 344 29.80 -47.63 -3.41
CA ALA A 344 29.98 -47.46 -4.85
C ALA A 344 30.08 -48.81 -5.59
N LEU A 345 29.21 -49.01 -6.58
CA LEU A 345 29.39 -50.00 -7.63
C LEU A 345 30.52 -49.53 -8.57
N ALA A 346 31.60 -50.30 -8.57
CA ALA A 346 32.69 -50.17 -9.52
C ALA A 346 32.19 -50.47 -10.94
N ASN A 347 32.47 -49.57 -11.88
CA ASN A 347 32.76 -49.96 -13.25
C ASN A 347 33.93 -49.16 -13.79
N SER A 348 34.94 -49.92 -14.18
CA SER A 348 36.12 -49.51 -14.91
C SER A 348 35.76 -49.02 -16.30
N VAL A 349 36.58 -48.11 -16.85
CA VAL A 349 37.34 -48.29 -18.12
C VAL A 349 37.98 -46.95 -18.53
N SER A 350 39.32 -46.98 -18.53
CA SER A 350 40.33 -46.22 -19.29
C SER A 350 40.03 -44.84 -19.94
N GLY A 351 40.75 -43.82 -19.45
CA GLY A 351 41.82 -43.09 -20.14
C GLY A 351 41.57 -42.45 -21.51
N VAL A 352 41.81 -41.14 -21.61
CA VAL A 352 42.96 -40.50 -22.28
C VAL A 352 42.84 -38.97 -22.17
N SER A 353 44.00 -38.33 -22.07
CA SER A 353 44.36 -36.91 -21.93
C SER A 353 43.69 -35.88 -22.86
N GLY A 354 43.62 -34.62 -22.41
CA GLY A 354 43.67 -33.47 -23.34
C GLY A 354 43.12 -32.14 -22.83
N THR A 355 44.04 -31.29 -22.34
CA THR A 355 44.15 -29.83 -22.58
C THR A 355 42.93 -28.90 -22.61
N ALA A 356 43.03 -27.84 -21.80
CA ALA A 356 42.26 -26.61 -21.83
C ALA A 356 42.29 -25.89 -23.19
N VAL A 357 41.14 -25.34 -23.60
CA VAL A 357 41.02 -24.19 -24.50
C VAL A 357 39.75 -23.39 -24.10
N SER A 358 39.89 -22.07 -24.05
CA SER A 358 38.82 -21.11 -23.82
C SER A 358 37.85 -21.05 -25.02
N ALA A 359 36.57 -20.79 -24.77
CA ALA A 359 35.72 -20.19 -25.79
C ALA A 359 34.56 -19.41 -25.16
N HIS A 360 34.43 -18.16 -25.59
CA HIS A 360 33.19 -17.40 -25.58
C HIS A 360 32.02 -18.24 -26.12
N GLY A 361 30.90 -18.24 -25.42
CA GLY A 361 29.67 -18.88 -25.84
C GLY A 361 28.46 -18.08 -25.35
N THR A 362 27.88 -17.34 -26.29
CA THR A 362 26.59 -16.67 -26.24
C THR A 362 25.51 -17.60 -25.69
N LEU A 363 24.80 -17.20 -24.63
CA LEU A 363 23.63 -17.92 -24.14
C LEU A 363 22.38 -17.38 -24.83
N THR A 364 21.89 -18.17 -25.77
CA THR A 364 20.52 -18.17 -26.30
C THR A 364 19.54 -18.59 -25.20
N HIS A 365 18.49 -17.80 -24.99
CA HIS A 365 17.30 -18.18 -24.22
C HIS A 365 16.57 -19.35 -24.91
N PRO A 366 16.13 -20.39 -24.18
CA PRO A 366 15.11 -21.30 -24.66
C PRO A 366 13.72 -20.96 -24.08
N ASP A 367 12.74 -21.05 -24.98
CA ASP A 367 11.38 -21.55 -24.77
C ASP A 367 10.38 -20.73 -23.94
N SER A 368 9.71 -19.83 -24.66
CA SER A 368 8.34 -19.41 -24.36
C SER A 368 7.34 -20.53 -24.70
N HIS A 369 6.70 -21.11 -23.68
CA HIS A 369 5.52 -21.96 -23.88
C HIS A 369 4.27 -21.09 -24.16
N PRO A 370 3.38 -21.50 -25.10
CA PRO A 370 2.20 -20.75 -25.48
C PRO A 370 1.02 -20.98 -24.51
N ILE A 371 0.26 -19.91 -24.27
CA ILE A 371 -1.01 -19.91 -23.53
C ILE A 371 -2.11 -20.55 -24.41
N PRO A 372 -3.00 -21.41 -23.87
CA PRO A 372 -4.09 -21.99 -24.65
C PRO A 372 -5.24 -20.99 -24.83
N HIS A 373 -5.58 -20.70 -26.08
CA HIS A 373 -6.85 -20.06 -26.45
C HIS A 373 -8.02 -21.02 -26.20
N SER A 374 -8.91 -20.65 -25.30
CA SER A 374 -10.21 -21.31 -25.16
C SER A 374 -11.19 -20.77 -26.21
N VAL A 375 -11.86 -21.72 -26.82
CA VAL A 375 -12.83 -21.62 -27.91
C VAL A 375 -14.11 -20.95 -27.40
N PHE A 376 -14.50 -19.81 -27.98
CA PHE A 376 -15.88 -19.34 -27.92
C PHE A 376 -16.61 -19.63 -29.22
N THR A 377 -17.73 -20.31 -29.05
CA THR A 377 -18.71 -20.77 -30.02
C THR A 377 -19.32 -19.63 -30.82
N THR A 378 -19.37 -19.82 -32.12
CA THR A 378 -20.14 -19.02 -33.09
C THR A 378 -21.63 -19.05 -32.77
N GLY A 379 -22.25 -17.89 -32.68
CA GLY A 379 -23.70 -17.75 -32.58
C GLY A 379 -24.14 -16.30 -32.68
N SER A 380 -24.33 -15.80 -33.90
CA SER A 380 -25.35 -14.81 -34.25
C SER A 380 -25.29 -14.51 -35.74
N ASP A 381 -26.23 -15.11 -36.47
CA ASP A 381 -26.78 -14.51 -37.69
C ASP A 381 -27.46 -13.20 -37.29
N PHE A 382 -27.05 -12.08 -37.89
CA PHE A 382 -27.89 -10.89 -38.00
C PHE A 382 -27.61 -10.22 -39.34
N ASP A 383 -28.64 -10.25 -40.18
CA ASP A 383 -28.73 -9.62 -41.48
C ASP A 383 -28.51 -8.10 -41.39
N PHE A 384 -27.68 -7.60 -42.30
CA PHE A 384 -27.68 -6.20 -42.71
C PHE A 384 -28.75 -6.03 -43.80
N GLU A 385 -29.77 -5.23 -43.53
CA GLU A 385 -30.48 -4.49 -44.59
C GLU A 385 -30.37 -2.99 -44.29
N ASP A 386 -29.78 -2.29 -45.27
CA ASP A 386 -29.87 -0.85 -45.48
C ASP A 386 -31.34 -0.44 -45.68
N GLU A 387 -31.71 0.75 -45.21
CA GLU A 387 -32.35 1.83 -46.00
C GLU A 387 -33.09 2.87 -45.12
N TYR A 388 -32.81 4.15 -45.42
CA TYR A 388 -33.46 5.44 -45.09
C TYR A 388 -33.27 6.10 -43.71
#